data_AF-A0A8T7L421-F1
#
_entry.id   AF-A0A8T7L421-F1
#
_cell.length_a   1.000
_cell.length_b   1.000
_cell.length_c   1.000
_cell.angle_alpha   90.00
_cell.angle_beta   90.00
_cell.angle_gamma   90.00
#
_symmetry.space_group_name_H-M   'P 1'
#
loop_
_entity.id
_entity.type
_entity.pdbx_description
1 polymer ?
#
loop_
_entity_poly.entity_id
_entity_poly.type
_entity_poly.pdbx_seq_one_letter_code
_entity_poly.pdbx_strand_id
1 'polypeptide(L)' 'MGQTHQQPNVHYLLQDARLEAALATIDDLHDAVSEGNLAAVTELSNRELIGWLHDLVYTAQETIAEIEKRAVCPPLRMIK' A
#
# COMPACT_ATOMS: atom_id res chain seq x y z
N MET A 1 4.63 -8.04 41.61
CA MET A 1 3.94 -8.80 40.55
C MET A 1 3.99 -7.95 39.29
N GLY A 2 4.63 -8.45 38.23
CA GLY A 2 5.09 -7.66 37.09
C GLY A 2 3.95 -7.19 36.19
N GLN A 3 3.90 -5.89 35.93
CA GLN A 3 3.04 -5.31 34.92
C GLN A 3 3.60 -5.66 33.54
N THR A 4 2.92 -6.55 32.81
CA THR A 4 3.18 -6.81 31.40
C THR A 4 2.83 -5.56 30.60
N HIS A 5 3.81 -4.68 30.39
CA HIS A 5 3.72 -3.62 29.39
C HIS A 5 3.64 -4.30 28.02
N GLN A 6 2.42 -4.49 27.49
CA GLN A 6 2.23 -4.69 26.06
C GLN A 6 2.63 -3.37 25.40
N GLN A 7 3.91 -3.24 25.05
CA GLN A 7 4.36 -2.14 24.22
C GLN A 7 3.63 -2.27 22.88
N PRO A 8 2.95 -1.21 22.39
CA PRO A 8 2.37 -1.22 21.06
C PRO A 8 3.49 -1.51 20.06
N ASN A 9 3.22 -2.41 19.11
CA ASN A 9 4.14 -2.73 18.03
C ASN A 9 4.25 -1.52 17.10
N VAL A 10 5.09 -0.56 17.48
CA VAL A 10 5.40 0.69 16.76
C VAL A 10 5.73 0.48 15.29
N HIS A 11 6.21 -0.71 14.92
CA HIS A 11 6.47 -1.08 13.53
C HIS A 11 5.21 -1.10 12.67
N TYR A 12 4.08 -1.62 13.17
CA TYR A 12 2.84 -1.68 12.41
C TYR A 12 2.24 -0.28 12.23
N LEU A 13 2.21 0.52 13.30
CA LEU A 13 1.75 1.91 13.25
C LEU A 13 2.54 2.76 12.24
N LEU A 14 3.86 2.53 12.16
CA LEU A 14 4.71 3.19 11.16
C LEU A 14 4.40 2.71 9.73
N GLN A 15 4.08 1.44 9.53
CA GLN A 15 3.66 0.95 8.23
C GLN A 15 2.32 1.54 7.81
N ASP A 16 1.35 1.62 8.72
CA ASP A 16 0.02 2.19 8.45
C ASP A 16 0.13 3.65 8.02
N ALA A 17 0.89 4.47 8.76
CA ALA A 17 1.12 5.88 8.41
C ALA A 17 1.81 6.05 7.04
N ARG A 18 2.70 5.12 6.67
CA ARG A 18 3.37 5.15 5.36
C ARG A 18 2.44 4.76 4.21
N LEU A 19 1.50 3.84 4.45
CA LEU A 19 0.48 3.48 3.47
C LEU A 19 -0.49 4.65 3.23
N GLU A 20 -0.91 5.33 4.30
CA GLU A 20 -1.75 6.52 4.21
C GLU A 20 -1.04 7.65 3.46
N ALA A 21 0.23 7.92 3.77
CA ALA A 21 1.02 8.92 3.06
C ALA A 21 1.18 8.58 1.57
N ALA A 22 1.38 7.31 1.21
CA ALA A 22 1.48 6.88 -0.17
C ALA A 22 0.17 7.12 -0.94
N LEU A 23 -0.99 6.84 -0.32
CA LEU A 23 -2.29 7.13 -0.91
C LEU A 23 -2.48 8.64 -1.11
N ALA A 24 -2.15 9.46 -0.12
CA ALA A 24 -2.24 10.91 -0.25
C ALA A 24 -1.38 11.46 -1.41
N THR A 25 -0.17 10.94 -1.61
CA THR A 25 0.66 11.32 -2.77
C THR A 25 0.03 10.92 -4.11
N ILE A 26 -0.65 9.77 -4.17
CA ILE A 26 -1.36 9.35 -5.39
C ILE A 26 -2.60 10.23 -5.64
N ASP A 27 -3.29 10.65 -4.59
CA ASP A 27 -4.42 11.59 -4.69
C ASP A 27 -3.95 12.97 -5.20
N ASP A 28 -2.85 13.51 -4.66
CA ASP A 28 -2.26 14.78 -5.14
C ASP A 28 -1.86 14.70 -6.63
N LEU A 29 -1.31 13.55 -7.05
CA LEU A 29 -0.98 13.28 -8.43
C LEU A 29 -2.24 13.25 -9.32
N HIS A 30 -3.31 12.62 -8.86
CA HIS A 30 -4.58 12.56 -9.56
C HIS A 30 -5.18 13.96 -9.76
N ASP A 31 -5.14 14.81 -8.73
CA ASP A 31 -5.60 16.19 -8.80
C ASP A 31 -4.79 16.99 -9.82
N ALA A 32 -3.45 16.88 -9.79
CA ALA A 32 -2.59 17.54 -10.75
C ALA A 32 -2.84 17.09 -12.20
N VAL A 33 -3.13 15.81 -12.44
CA VAL A 33 -3.53 15.31 -13.78
C VAL A 33 -4.87 15.89 -14.19
N SER A 34 -5.85 15.91 -13.29
CA SER A 34 -7.21 16.38 -13.55
C SER A 34 -7.25 17.87 -13.88
N GLU A 35 -6.37 18.65 -13.27
CA GLU A 35 -6.20 20.09 -13.52
C GLU A 35 -5.30 20.39 -14.72
N GLY A 36 -4.69 19.38 -15.35
CA GLY A 36 -3.76 19.55 -16.47
C GLY A 36 -2.40 20.14 -16.06
N ASN A 37 -2.03 20.04 -14.78
CA ASN A 37 -0.84 20.62 -14.18
C ASN A 37 0.18 19.56 -13.69
N LEU A 38 0.27 18.43 -14.39
CA LEU A 38 1.11 17.29 -13.99
C LEU A 38 2.59 17.67 -13.79
N ALA A 39 3.11 18.60 -14.61
CA ALA A 39 4.50 19.05 -14.54
C ALA A 39 4.86 19.78 -13.23
N ALA A 40 3.87 20.19 -12.42
CA ALA A 40 4.12 20.82 -11.12
C ALA A 40 4.44 19.81 -10.00
N VAL A 41 4.13 18.52 -10.19
CA VAL A 41 4.24 17.50 -9.14
C VAL A 41 5.19 16.36 -9.49
N THR A 42 5.59 16.21 -10.75
CA THR A 42 6.53 15.17 -11.18
C THR A 42 7.26 15.56 -12.47
N GLU A 43 8.47 15.01 -12.62
CA GLU A 43 9.27 15.12 -13.83
C GLU A 43 9.00 13.99 -14.83
N LEU A 44 8.20 12.98 -14.45
CA LEU A 44 7.87 11.86 -15.33
C LEU A 44 7.03 12.34 -16.52
N SER A 45 7.37 11.88 -17.73
CA SER A 45 6.50 12.04 -18.88
C SER A 45 5.21 11.25 -18.68
N ASN A 46 4.14 11.61 -19.42
CA ASN A 46 2.87 10.87 -19.38
C ASN A 46 3.06 9.36 -19.61
N ARG A 47 3.97 8.97 -20.52
CA ARG A 47 4.24 7.56 -20.80
C ARG A 47 4.87 6.85 -19.60
N GLU A 48 5.86 7.48 -18.96
CA GLU A 48 6.53 6.92 -17.79
C GLU A 48 5.58 6.83 -16.61
N LEU A 49 4.77 7.87 -16.39
CA LEU A 49 3.77 7.88 -15.33
C LEU A 49 2.71 6.80 -15.53
N ILE A 50 2.19 6.63 -16.75
CA ILE A 50 1.24 5.56 -17.08
C ILE A 50 1.86 4.19 -16.81
N GLY A 51 3.11 3.97 -17.21
CA GLY A 51 3.82 2.71 -16.93
C GLY A 51 3.95 2.46 -15.43
N TRP A 52 4.38 3.46 -14.67
CA TRP A 52 4.50 3.38 -13.22
C TRP A 52 3.16 3.10 -12.52
N LEU A 53 2.07 3.75 -12.96
CA LEU A 53 0.72 3.50 -12.43
C LEU A 53 0.23 2.09 -12.73
N HIS A 54 0.55 1.54 -13.91
CA HIS A 54 0.25 0.14 -14.22
C HIS A 54 0.98 -0.82 -13.29
N ASP A 55 2.27 -0.59 -13.04
CA ASP A 55 3.07 -1.42 -12.12
C ASP A 55 2.53 -1.36 -10.69
N LEU A 56 2.10 -0.18 -10.24
CA LEU A 56 1.45 0.02 -8.94
C LEU A 56 0.13 -0.77 -8.85
N VAL A 57 -0.76 -0.64 -9.84
CA VAL A 57 -2.04 -1.36 -9.89
C VAL A 57 -1.80 -2.86 -9.90
N TYR A 58 -0.86 -3.35 -10.72
CA TYR A 58 -0.50 -4.76 -10.76
C TYR A 58 -0.05 -5.27 -9.39
N THR A 59 0.87 -4.55 -8.74
CA THR A 59 1.38 -4.94 -7.42
C THR A 59 0.27 -4.96 -6.36
N ALA A 60 -0.64 -3.97 -6.38
CA ALA A 60 -1.78 -3.93 -5.48
C ALA A 60 -2.72 -5.12 -5.70
N GLN A 61 -3.03 -5.45 -6.96
CA GLN A 61 -3.88 -6.58 -7.34
C GLN A 61 -3.28 -7.91 -6.88
N GLU A 62 -1.99 -8.15 -7.14
CA GLU A 62 -1.29 -9.36 -6.69
C GLU A 62 -1.26 -9.47 -5.16
N THR A 63 -1.05 -8.35 -4.47
CA THR A 63 -1.06 -8.31 -3.00
C THR A 63 -2.42 -8.70 -2.44
N ILE A 64 -3.51 -8.17 -3.01
CA ILE A 64 -4.89 -8.54 -2.63
C ILE A 64 -5.13 -10.03 -2.89
N ALA A 65 -4.80 -10.51 -4.08
CA ALA A 65 -5.00 -11.92 -4.45
C ALA A 65 -4.25 -12.87 -3.50
N GLU A 66 -3.04 -12.53 -3.07
CA GLU A 66 -2.26 -13.33 -2.12
C GLU A 66 -2.83 -13.28 -0.69
N ILE A 67 -3.38 -12.15 -0.25
CA ILE A 67 -4.10 -12.05 1.03
C ILE A 67 -5.35 -12.94 1.01
N GLU A 68 -6.17 -12.83 -0.03
CA GLU A 68 -7.40 -13.60 -0.19
C GLU A 68 -7.11 -15.11 -0.24
N LYS A 69 -6.12 -15.52 -1.04
CA LYS A 69 -5.67 -16.92 -1.14
C LYS A 69 -5.24 -17.49 0.21
N ARG A 70 -4.59 -16.69 1.06
CA ARG A 70 -4.18 -17.09 2.41
C ARG A 70 -5.33 -17.12 3.40
N ALA A 71 -6.31 -16.22 3.26
CA ALA A 71 -7.50 -16.21 4.11
C ALA A 71 -8.39 -17.45 3.88
N VAL A 72 -8.43 -17.97 2.65
CA VAL A 72 -9.22 -19.16 2.28
C VAL A 72 -8.57 -20.48 2.71
N CYS A 73 -7.26 -20.51 2.98
CA CYS A 73 -6.53 -21.72 3.37
C CYS A 73 -6.23 -21.71 4.89
N PRO A 74 -7.09 -22.28 5.76
CA PRO A 74 -6.78 -22.38 7.18
C PRO A 74 -5.54 -23.26 7.38
N PRO A 75 -4.66 -22.94 8.36
CA PRO A 75 -3.51 -23.79 8.66
C PRO A 75 -4.01 -25.19 9.00
N LEU A 76 -3.52 -26.20 8.28
CA LEU A 76 -3.78 -27.61 8.58
C LEU A 76 -3.37 -27.88 10.03
N ARG A 77 -4.33 -27.93 10.94
CA ARG A 77 -4.10 -28.36 12.31
C ARG A 77 -3.84 -29.87 12.25
N MET A 78 -2.57 -30.26 12.21
CA MET A 78 -2.18 -31.65 12.48
C MET A 78 -2.64 -31.98 13.91
N ILE A 79 -3.70 -32.77 14.00
CA ILE A 79 -4.14 -33.39 15.24
C ILE A 79 -3.18 -34.56 15.48
N LYS A 80 -2.46 -34.54 16.61
CA LYS A 80 -1.64 -35.66 17.08
C LYS A 80 -2.53 -36.75 17.64
#